data_AF-A0A920SH28-F1
#
_entry.id   AF-A0A920SH28-F1
#
_cell.length_a   1.000
_cell.length_b   1.000
_cell.length_c   1.000
_cell.angle_alpha   90.00
_cell.angle_beta   90.00
_cell.angle_gamma   90.00
#
_symmetry.space_group_name_H-M   'P 1'
#
loop_
_entity.id
_entity.type
_entity.pdbx_description
1 polymer ?
#
loop_
_entity_poly.entity_id
_entity_poly.type
_entity_poly.pdbx_seq_one_letter_code
_entity_poly.pdbx_strand_id
1 'polypeptide(L)'
;MPVKFPLDQVGADVLLVTPSADFFAEPHVDGLIGYAKVFHQAGINWTLSSYASEAANFGIFIGNYENMQKVAERIRQAAIDLGVKRIVVGECGHAWRLLTVSGTRLSDHLIF
;
A
#
# COMPACT_ATOMS: atom_id res chain seq x y z
N MET A 1 -0.61 13.00 21.42
CA MET A 1 -0.65 13.84 20.20
C MET A 1 -1.62 13.21 19.21
N PRO A 2 -2.52 13.98 18.58
CA PRO A 2 -3.41 13.46 17.54
C PRO A 2 -2.60 13.15 16.27
N VAL A 3 -2.62 11.89 15.82
CA VAL A 3 -2.02 11.45 14.57
C VAL A 3 -3.07 11.49 13.47
N LYS A 4 -2.76 12.11 12.33
CA LYS A 4 -3.67 12.20 11.18
C LYS A 4 -3.50 11.00 10.27
N PHE A 5 -4.62 10.51 9.74
CA PHE A 5 -4.69 9.49 8.70
C PHE A 5 -5.13 10.16 7.40
N PRO A 6 -4.18 10.61 6.56
CA PRO A 6 -4.48 11.21 5.27
C PRO A 6 -5.06 10.16 4.31
N LEU A 7 -6.21 10.47 3.70
CA LEU A 7 -6.90 9.62 2.73
C LEU A 7 -7.04 10.38 1.42
N ASP A 8 -6.69 9.72 0.31
CA ASP A 8 -6.74 10.23 -1.06
C ASP A 8 -6.12 11.63 -1.24
N GLN A 9 -5.01 11.90 -0.53
CA GLN A 9 -4.27 13.15 -0.69
C GLN A 9 -3.41 13.11 -1.95
N VAL A 10 -3.74 13.99 -2.90
CA VAL A 10 -2.97 14.18 -4.13
C VAL A 10 -1.65 14.91 -3.83
N GLY A 11 -0.55 14.42 -4.40
CA GLY A 11 0.79 14.96 -4.21
C GLY A 11 1.49 14.49 -2.94
N ALA A 12 1.00 13.42 -2.31
CA ALA A 12 1.72 12.76 -1.21
C ALA A 12 3.03 12.12 -1.71
N ASP A 13 4.07 12.07 -0.89
CA ASP A 13 5.32 11.42 -1.30
C ASP A 13 5.22 9.89 -1.24
N VAL A 14 4.39 9.37 -0.32
CA VAL A 14 4.24 7.94 -0.05
C VAL A 14 2.77 7.51 -0.08
N LEU A 15 2.46 6.47 -0.84
CA LEU A 15 1.23 5.70 -0.71
C LEU A 15 1.47 4.50 0.21
N LEU A 16 0.81 4.47 1.36
CA LEU A 16 0.82 3.31 2.24
C LEU A 16 -0.28 2.35 1.80
N VAL A 17 0.08 1.12 1.44
CA VAL A 17 -0.86 0.04 1.15
C VAL A 17 -0.71 -1.03 2.22
N THR A 18 -1.68 -1.10 3.13
CA THR A 18 -1.67 -2.10 4.20
C THR A 18 -2.41 -3.36 3.78
N PRO A 19 -2.08 -4.52 4.36
CA PRO A 19 -2.90 -5.71 4.24
C PRO A 19 -4.29 -5.47 4.86
N SER A 20 -5.32 -6.14 4.35
CA SER A 20 -6.68 -6.10 4.89
C SER A 20 -6.77 -6.35 6.39
N ALA A 21 -5.88 -7.18 6.95
CA ALA A 21 -5.84 -7.45 8.39
C ALA A 21 -5.66 -6.16 9.23
N ASP A 22 -4.84 -5.21 8.76
CA ASP A 22 -4.56 -3.95 9.46
C ASP A 22 -5.79 -3.02 9.52
N PHE A 23 -6.80 -3.25 8.68
CA PHE A 23 -8.08 -2.54 8.70
C PHE A 23 -9.18 -3.27 9.47
N PHE A 24 -9.17 -4.60 9.49
CA PHE A 24 -10.34 -5.39 9.89
C PHE A 24 -10.15 -6.25 11.14
N ALA A 25 -8.93 -6.45 11.65
CA ALA A 25 -8.69 -7.36 12.76
C ALA A 25 -7.86 -6.71 13.89
N GLU A 26 -8.35 -6.80 15.13
CA GLU A 26 -7.52 -6.59 16.32
C GLU A 26 -6.63 -7.84 16.52
N PRO A 27 -5.31 -7.69 16.80
CA PRO A 27 -4.57 -6.47 17.15
C PRO A 27 -3.89 -5.75 15.96
N HIS A 28 -4.15 -6.15 14.71
CA HIS A 28 -3.46 -5.61 13.52
C HIS A 28 -3.73 -4.11 13.26
N VAL A 29 -4.84 -3.57 13.79
CA VAL A 29 -5.11 -2.12 13.81
C VAL A 29 -3.98 -1.34 14.53
N ASP A 30 -3.29 -1.95 15.49
CA ASP A 30 -2.13 -1.35 16.15
C ASP A 30 -0.94 -1.18 15.19
N GLY A 31 -0.82 -2.05 14.18
CA GLY A 31 0.15 -1.93 13.09
C GLY A 31 -0.08 -0.67 12.26
N LEU A 32 -1.33 -0.44 11.84
CA LEU A 32 -1.74 0.76 11.13
C LEU A 32 -1.46 2.04 11.93
N ILE A 33 -1.76 2.03 13.23
CA ILE A 33 -1.45 3.13 14.15
C ILE A 33 0.07 3.32 14.30
N GLY A 34 0.84 2.24 14.33
CA GLY A 34 2.30 2.25 14.36
C GLY A 34 2.90 2.95 13.15
N TYR A 35 2.49 2.58 11.93
CA TYR A 35 2.94 3.24 10.70
C TYR A 35 2.63 4.73 10.72
N ALA A 36 1.40 5.10 11.10
CA ALA A 36 0.98 6.49 11.15
C ALA A 36 1.80 7.33 12.14
N LYS A 37 2.13 6.77 13.32
CA LYS A 37 3.00 7.42 14.32
C LYS A 37 4.42 7.62 13.78
N VAL A 38 4.98 6.62 13.11
CA VAL A 38 6.33 6.70 12.52
C VAL A 38 6.36 7.76 11.42
N PHE A 39 5.39 7.76 10.50
CA PHE A 39 5.33 8.76 9.44
C PHE A 39 5.12 10.17 9.98
N HIS A 40 4.30 10.32 11.02
CA HIS A 40 4.10 11.60 11.69
C HIS A 40 5.39 12.12 12.33
N GLN A 41 6.12 11.26 13.06
CA GLN A 41 7.39 11.64 13.68
C GLN A 41 8.49 11.90 12.65
N ALA A 42 8.50 11.17 11.54
CA ALA A 42 9.45 11.34 10.44
C ALA A 42 9.12 12.54 9.54
N GLY A 43 7.95 13.18 9.71
CA GLY A 43 7.51 14.30 8.86
C GLY A 43 7.27 13.91 7.41
N ILE A 44 7.01 12.63 7.13
CA ILE A 44 6.79 12.12 5.78
C ILE A 44 5.37 12.50 5.34
N ASN A 45 5.23 13.06 4.13
CA ASN A 45 3.93 13.28 3.52
C ASN A 45 3.43 11.95 2.93
N TRP A 46 2.43 11.35 3.57
CA TRP A 46 1.89 10.04 3.17
C TRP A 46 0.39 10.13 2.93
N THR A 47 -0.17 9.12 2.26
CA THR A 47 -1.62 8.96 2.08
C THR A 47 -2.00 7.49 2.04
N LEU A 48 -3.23 7.20 2.44
CA LEU A 48 -3.96 5.99 2.10
C LEU A 48 -4.75 6.22 0.81
N SER A 49 -5.07 5.16 0.08
CA SER A 49 -5.96 5.22 -1.08
C SER A 49 -7.25 4.46 -0.78
N SER A 50 -8.41 5.09 -1.00
CA SER A 50 -9.70 4.38 -0.93
C SER A 50 -9.84 3.32 -2.03
N TYR A 51 -9.27 3.59 -3.21
CA TYR A 51 -9.31 2.70 -4.38
C TYR A 51 -8.37 1.50 -4.26
N ALA A 52 -7.17 1.70 -3.69
CA ALA A 52 -6.17 0.67 -3.46
C ALA A 52 -5.92 0.43 -1.96
N SER A 53 -7.01 0.36 -1.17
CA SER A 53 -6.95 0.19 0.30
C SER A 53 -6.34 -1.15 0.76
N GLU A 54 -6.02 -2.06 -0.16
CA GLU A 54 -5.78 -3.46 0.16
C GLU A 54 -4.84 -4.10 -0.87
N ALA A 55 -3.81 -4.80 -0.40
CA ALA A 55 -2.80 -5.47 -1.24
C ALA A 55 -2.90 -7.01 -1.29
N ALA A 56 -3.88 -7.64 -0.63
CA ALA A 56 -4.05 -9.08 -0.73
C ALA A 56 -4.41 -9.44 -2.16
N ASN A 57 -3.61 -10.36 -2.69
CA ASN A 57 -3.95 -10.99 -3.94
C ASN A 57 -3.76 -12.49 -3.79
N PHE A 58 -4.91 -13.12 -3.59
CA PHE A 58 -5.06 -14.56 -3.46
C PHE A 58 -4.82 -15.28 -4.80
N GLY A 59 -4.68 -14.53 -5.91
CA GLY A 59 -4.26 -15.05 -7.21
C GLY A 59 -2.95 -15.82 -7.15
N ILE A 60 -2.05 -15.45 -6.23
CA ILE A 60 -0.78 -16.16 -6.00
C ILE A 60 -0.99 -17.60 -5.48
N PHE A 61 -2.03 -17.86 -4.70
CA PHE A 61 -2.30 -19.19 -4.14
C PHE A 61 -2.96 -20.13 -5.15
N ILE A 62 -3.69 -19.56 -6.11
CA ILE A 62 -4.41 -20.31 -7.14
C ILE A 62 -3.67 -20.34 -8.49
N GLY A 63 -2.48 -19.72 -8.58
CA GLY A 63 -1.69 -19.65 -9.81
C GLY A 63 -2.34 -18.85 -10.94
N ASN A 64 -3.26 -17.93 -10.63
CA ASN A 64 -3.99 -17.15 -11.63
C ASN A 64 -3.28 -15.81 -11.92
N TYR A 65 -2.45 -15.81 -12.96
CA TYR A 65 -1.64 -14.66 -13.37
C TYR A 65 -2.47 -13.43 -13.78
N GLU A 66 -3.63 -13.60 -14.41
CA GLU A 66 -4.48 -12.45 -14.80
C GLU A 66 -4.97 -11.68 -13.59
N ASN A 67 -5.47 -12.40 -12.57
CA ASN A 67 -5.94 -11.78 -11.35
C ASN A 67 -4.76 -11.13 -10.58
N MET A 68 -3.58 -11.73 -10.66
CA MET A 68 -2.39 -11.12 -10.08
C MET A 68 -2.05 -9.78 -10.72
N GLN A 69 -2.08 -9.70 -12.05
CA GLN A 69 -1.81 -8.46 -12.79
C GLN A 69 -2.88 -7.40 -12.54
N LYS A 70 -4.17 -7.77 -12.51
CA LYS A 70 -5.28 -6.83 -12.24
C LYS A 70 -5.13 -6.13 -10.89
N VAL A 71 -4.70 -6.86 -9.85
CA VAL A 71 -4.50 -6.26 -8.51
C VAL A 71 -3.27 -5.36 -8.46
N ALA A 72 -2.17 -5.75 -9.11
CA ALA A 72 -0.99 -4.88 -9.24
C ALA A 72 -1.31 -3.58 -10.00
N GLU A 73 -2.10 -3.69 -11.07
CA GLU A 73 -2.52 -2.56 -11.89
C GLU A 73 -3.42 -1.58 -11.11
N ARG A 74 -4.30 -2.09 -10.24
CA ARG A 74 -5.11 -1.26 -9.34
C ARG A 74 -4.25 -0.37 -8.43
N ILE A 75 -3.21 -0.96 -7.84
CA ILE A 75 -2.28 -0.23 -6.94
C ILE A 75 -1.48 0.80 -7.76
N ARG A 76 -1.04 0.43 -8.96
CA ARG A 76 -0.36 1.35 -9.89
C ARG A 76 -1.25 2.54 -10.27
N GLN A 77 -2.50 2.29 -10.62
CA GLN A 77 -3.43 3.35 -11.01
C GLN A 77 -3.66 4.33 -9.85
N ALA A 78 -3.86 3.82 -8.62
CA ALA A 78 -3.97 4.67 -7.44
C ALA A 78 -2.72 5.53 -7.20
N ALA A 79 -1.53 4.97 -7.42
CA ALA A 79 -0.29 5.72 -7.28
C ALA A 79 -0.18 6.86 -8.31
N ILE A 80 -0.59 6.61 -9.55
CA ILE A 80 -0.59 7.61 -10.63
C ILE A 80 -1.63 8.70 -10.37
N ASP A 81 -2.85 8.31 -10.00
CA ASP A 81 -3.96 9.25 -9.76
C ASP A 81 -3.65 10.20 -8.59
N LEU A 82 -3.00 9.67 -7.55
CA LEU A 82 -2.58 10.46 -6.39
C LEU A 82 -1.22 11.16 -6.60
N GLY A 83 -0.50 10.86 -7.69
CA GLY A 83 0.80 11.46 -8.00
C GLY A 83 1.89 11.15 -6.97
N VAL A 84 1.84 9.96 -6.34
CA VAL A 84 2.79 9.59 -5.29
C VAL A 84 4.14 9.20 -5.87
N LYS A 85 5.22 9.37 -5.10
CA LYS A 85 6.58 9.02 -5.55
C LYS A 85 7.01 7.62 -5.14
N ARG A 86 6.45 7.09 -4.05
CA ARG A 86 6.81 5.79 -3.49
C ARG A 86 5.57 5.04 -3.03
N ILE A 87 5.62 3.73 -3.15
CA ILE A 87 4.60 2.83 -2.63
C ILE A 87 5.26 2.04 -1.50
N VAL A 88 4.69 2.13 -0.30
CA VAL A 88 5.15 1.38 0.87
C VAL A 88 4.08 0.37 1.21
N VAL A 89 4.48 -0.89 1.37
CA VAL A 89 3.54 -1.97 1.67
C VAL A 89 3.77 -2.50 3.07
N GLY A 90 2.70 -2.55 3.86
CA GLY A 90 2.72 -3.13 5.20
C GLY A 90 3.15 -4.60 5.16
N GLU A 91 3.87 -5.05 6.18
CA GLU A 91 4.39 -6.41 6.28
C GLU A 91 3.25 -7.45 6.31
N CYS A 92 2.90 -7.97 5.13
CA CYS A 92 2.22 -9.24 4.96
C CYS A 92 2.91 -9.90 3.77
N GLY A 93 3.62 -11.01 4.02
CA GLY A 93 4.60 -11.57 3.07
C GLY A 93 4.09 -11.77 1.65
N HIS A 94 2.78 -11.95 1.43
CA HIS A 94 2.19 -12.06 0.10
C HIS A 94 2.06 -10.71 -0.62
N ALA A 95 1.72 -9.62 0.08
CA ALA A 95 1.64 -8.29 -0.50
C ALA A 95 3.02 -7.81 -0.98
N TRP A 96 4.07 -8.03 -0.17
CA TRP A 96 5.47 -7.81 -0.55
C TRP A 96 5.90 -8.67 -1.75
N ARG A 97 5.59 -9.97 -1.70
CA ARG A 97 5.95 -10.92 -2.77
C ARG A 97 5.28 -10.52 -4.09
N LEU A 98 4.06 -10.01 -4.05
CA LEU A 98 3.33 -9.60 -5.24
C LEU A 98 3.96 -8.39 -5.91
N LEU A 99 4.22 -7.30 -5.19
CA LEU A 99 4.85 -6.13 -5.83
C LEU A 99 6.27 -6.43 -6.33
N THR A 100 6.96 -7.38 -5.70
CA THR A 100 8.29 -7.83 -6.14
C THR A 100 8.22 -8.78 -7.36
N VAL A 101 7.28 -9.73 -7.37
CA VAL A 101 7.21 -10.81 -8.38
C VAL A 101 6.37 -10.44 -9.59
N SER A 102 5.40 -9.52 -9.47
CA SER A 102 4.53 -9.11 -10.57
C SER A 102 5.27 -8.38 -11.69
N GLY A 103 6.57 -8.09 -11.55
CA GLY A 103 7.40 -7.56 -12.63
C GLY A 103 6.97 -6.20 -13.15
N THR A 104 6.00 -5.53 -12.51
CA THR A 104 5.71 -4.12 -12.71
C THR A 104 6.90 -3.35 -12.15
N ARG A 105 7.94 -3.22 -12.98
CA ARG A 105 8.87 -2.10 -12.92
C ARG A 105 8.01 -0.84 -13.01
N LEU A 106 7.58 -0.36 -11.85
CA LEU A 106 7.24 1.04 -11.66
C LEU A 106 8.57 1.78 -11.83
N SER A 107 8.91 2.12 -13.08
CA SER A 107 10.18 2.75 -13.45
C SER A 107 10.50 4.01 -12.63
N ASP A 108 9.48 4.59 -12.00
CA ASP A 108 9.54 5.88 -11.34
C ASP A 108 9.17 5.84 -9.84
N HIS A 109 8.76 4.68 -9.30
CA HIS A 109 8.36 4.53 -7.89
C HIS A 109 9.09 3.39 -7.19
N LEU A 110 9.91 3.74 -6.20
CA LEU A 110 10.57 2.77 -5.31
C LEU A 110 9.52 2.07 -4.45
N ILE A 111 9.54 0.73 -4.47
CA ILE A 111 8.75 -0.14 -3.62
C ILE A 111 9.61 -0.52 -2.40
N PHE A 112 9.12 -0.21 -1.20
CA PHE A 112 9.76 -0.55 0.08
C PHE A 112 8.77 -1.25 1.02
#